data_AF-A0A1H4LFS3-F1
#
_entry.id   AF-A0A1H4LFS3-F1
#
_cell.length_a   1.000
_cell.length_b   1.000
_cell.length_c   1.000
_cell.angle_alpha   90.00
_cell.angle_beta   90.00
_cell.angle_gamma   90.00
#
_symmetry.space_group_name_H-M   'P 1'
#
loop_
_entity.id
_entity.type
_entity.pdbx_description
1 polymer ?
#
loop_
_entity_poly.entity_id
_entity_poly.type
_entity_poly.pdbx_seq_one_letter_code
_entity_poly.pdbx_strand_id
1 'polypeptide(L)'
;MEVASKLNWNPLLADPSGRRQNKPRTLGKTMVIDKGLGLHAFEDLLETSSEHLDMIKIGFGTSPLYPLQILRKKIEMAHAYGVCIYPGGTFLEVAIVQGEVSSFFEMILNLGFTGLEISDGSIEMKRELRNELIERGLDEGLDVITEYGKKGWGSSIEIEELIETVMLDVEYGAQLVTIEARESGMGVGIFDEHGTCKDEELNQVLSAIPAQDILLWEAPLKSQQVHLLQVLGPDIHLGNIFPQEIISLEALRRGLRSDTLSFANARS
;
A
#
# COMPACT_ATOMS: atom_id res chain seq x y z
N MET A 1 -17.03 41.90 -3.64
CA MET A 1 -17.21 40.44 -3.60
C MET A 1 -17.29 39.98 -5.04
N GLU A 2 -16.23 39.35 -5.59
CA GLU A 2 -16.18 38.58 -6.86
C GLU A 2 -14.74 38.50 -7.40
N VAL A 3 -13.79 37.98 -6.61
CA VAL A 3 -12.42 37.70 -7.12
C VAL A 3 -11.96 36.27 -6.79
N ALA A 4 -12.63 35.57 -5.87
CA ALA A 4 -12.23 34.22 -5.47
C ALA A 4 -12.60 33.11 -6.49
N SER A 5 -13.47 33.35 -7.48
CA SER A 5 -13.95 32.30 -8.39
C SER A 5 -13.01 31.95 -9.56
N LYS A 6 -11.82 32.58 -9.66
CA LYS A 6 -10.84 32.32 -10.74
C LYS A 6 -9.61 31.50 -10.34
N LEU A 7 -9.55 30.98 -9.11
CA LEU A 7 -8.38 30.24 -8.60
C LEU A 7 -8.49 28.71 -8.76
N ASN A 8 -9.32 28.22 -9.68
CA ASN A 8 -9.39 26.80 -9.99
C ASN A 8 -8.61 26.48 -11.26
N TRP A 9 -7.78 25.45 -11.20
CA TRP A 9 -7.16 24.90 -12.39
C TRP A 9 -8.22 24.41 -13.38
N ASN A 10 -7.95 24.54 -14.68
CA ASN A 10 -8.78 23.88 -15.68
C ASN A 10 -8.74 22.36 -15.41
N PRO A 11 -9.87 21.65 -15.33
CA PRO A 11 -9.90 20.22 -15.03
C PRO A 11 -9.01 19.37 -15.95
N LEU A 12 -8.90 19.72 -17.24
CA LEU A 12 -8.04 19.00 -18.19
C LEU A 12 -6.54 19.27 -17.97
N LEU A 13 -6.19 20.37 -17.32
CA LEU A 13 -4.82 20.66 -16.89
C LEU A 13 -4.51 20.08 -15.52
N ALA A 14 -5.53 19.83 -14.70
CA ALA A 14 -5.39 19.23 -13.37
C ALA A 14 -5.40 17.70 -13.40
N ASP A 15 -6.10 17.09 -14.36
CA ASP A 15 -6.08 15.66 -14.65
C ASP A 15 -6.25 15.39 -16.15
N PRO A 16 -5.14 15.46 -16.92
CA PRO A 16 -5.16 15.13 -18.34
C PRO A 16 -5.69 13.72 -18.65
N SER A 17 -5.39 12.72 -17.81
CA SER A 17 -5.90 11.36 -18.02
C SER A 17 -7.42 11.29 -17.86
N GLY A 18 -7.98 12.05 -16.90
CA GLY A 18 -9.41 12.06 -16.58
C GLY A 18 -9.92 10.77 -15.95
N ARG A 19 -9.02 9.93 -15.44
CA ARG A 19 -9.33 8.61 -14.87
C ARG A 19 -9.34 8.62 -13.35
N ARG A 20 -8.79 9.65 -12.71
CA ARG A 20 -8.54 9.64 -11.27
C ARG A 20 -9.84 9.67 -10.46
N GLN A 21 -10.03 8.68 -9.60
CA GLN A 21 -11.10 8.67 -8.60
C GLN A 21 -10.83 9.63 -7.43
N ASN A 22 -11.89 10.24 -6.91
CA ASN A 22 -11.88 10.98 -5.64
C ASN A 22 -11.97 10.01 -4.45
N LYS A 23 -11.62 10.48 -3.26
CA LYS A 23 -11.85 9.72 -2.02
C LYS A 23 -13.34 9.61 -1.67
N PRO A 24 -13.79 8.51 -1.02
CA PRO A 24 -13.03 7.27 -0.76
C PRO A 24 -12.84 6.46 -2.04
N ARG A 25 -11.61 5.98 -2.26
CA ARG A 25 -11.24 5.30 -3.52
C ARG A 25 -11.46 3.81 -3.46
N THR A 26 -12.02 3.24 -4.53
CA THR A 26 -12.01 1.79 -4.73
C THR A 26 -10.85 1.35 -5.63
N LEU A 27 -10.36 2.22 -6.52
CA LEU A 27 -9.21 1.98 -7.39
C LEU A 27 -8.13 3.05 -7.24
N GLY A 28 -6.91 2.71 -7.62
CA GLY A 28 -5.79 3.66 -7.67
C GLY A 28 -5.38 4.13 -6.28
N LYS A 29 -5.39 3.22 -5.29
CA LYS A 29 -4.99 3.55 -3.92
C LYS A 29 -3.48 3.76 -3.84
N THR A 30 -3.06 4.67 -2.96
CA THR A 30 -1.66 4.92 -2.63
C THR A 30 -1.41 4.52 -1.17
N MET A 31 -0.51 3.58 -0.95
CA MET A 31 0.00 3.24 0.37
C MET A 31 1.42 3.77 0.55
N VAL A 32 1.61 4.58 1.60
CA VAL A 32 2.91 5.14 1.99
C VAL A 32 3.52 4.35 3.11
N ILE A 33 4.83 4.11 3.02
CA ILE A 33 5.61 3.53 4.12
C ILE A 33 6.23 4.63 4.98
N ASP A 34 5.97 4.59 6.28
CA ASP A 34 6.55 5.47 7.28
C ASP A 34 7.51 4.70 8.19
N LYS A 35 8.78 5.10 8.17
CA LYS A 35 9.87 4.43 8.91
C LYS A 35 10.45 5.27 10.03
N GLY A 36 9.80 6.38 10.40
CA GLY A 36 10.29 7.27 11.44
C GLY A 36 10.02 8.74 11.21
N LEU A 37 9.01 9.12 10.42
CA LEU A 37 8.67 10.53 10.24
C LEU A 37 8.36 11.17 11.60
N GLY A 38 9.02 12.31 11.85
CA GLY A 38 8.70 13.16 12.98
C GLY A 38 7.27 13.69 12.88
N LEU A 39 6.68 14.03 14.02
CA LEU A 39 5.27 14.42 14.11
C LEU A 39 4.91 15.59 13.18
N HIS A 40 5.73 16.64 13.12
CA HIS A 40 5.47 17.80 12.26
C HIS A 40 5.63 17.47 10.77
N ALA A 41 6.61 16.65 10.40
CA ALA A 41 6.73 16.19 9.02
C ALA A 41 5.52 15.35 8.59
N PHE A 42 4.95 14.57 9.52
CA PHE A 42 3.73 13.81 9.30
C PHE A 42 2.49 14.72 9.18
N GLU A 43 2.42 15.79 9.96
CA GLU A 43 1.41 16.86 9.84
C GLU A 43 1.46 17.51 8.46
N ASP A 44 2.63 18.00 8.06
CA ASP A 44 2.86 18.65 6.76
C ASP A 44 2.52 17.71 5.59
N LEU A 45 2.86 16.42 5.71
CA LEU A 45 2.53 15.38 4.73
C LEU A 45 1.01 15.30 4.52
N LEU A 46 0.25 15.15 5.62
CA LEU A 46 -1.20 15.00 5.56
C LEU A 46 -1.87 16.28 5.06
N GLU A 47 -1.47 17.45 5.54
CA GLU A 47 -2.01 18.73 5.07
C GLU A 47 -1.80 18.92 3.57
N THR A 48 -0.64 18.52 3.04
CA THR A 48 -0.28 18.74 1.63
C THR A 48 -0.88 17.69 0.69
N SER A 49 -0.96 16.44 1.12
CA SER A 49 -1.09 15.31 0.20
C SER A 49 -2.14 14.26 0.60
N SER A 50 -2.88 14.46 1.68
CA SER A 50 -3.92 13.52 2.15
C SER A 50 -4.96 13.19 1.08
N GLU A 51 -5.31 14.12 0.19
CA GLU A 51 -6.21 13.85 -0.94
C GLU A 51 -5.70 12.73 -1.84
N HIS A 52 -4.38 12.49 -1.92
CA HIS A 52 -3.74 11.50 -2.80
C HIS A 52 -3.16 10.29 -2.05
N LEU A 53 -3.40 10.21 -0.74
CA LEU A 53 -2.87 9.19 0.16
C LEU A 53 -4.00 8.39 0.78
N ASP A 54 -4.06 7.08 0.58
CA ASP A 54 -5.18 6.25 1.07
C ASP A 54 -4.79 5.43 2.31
N MET A 55 -3.52 5.01 2.40
CA MET A 55 -3.02 4.10 3.44
C MET A 55 -1.63 4.51 3.92
N ILE A 56 -1.33 4.31 5.21
CA ILE A 56 -0.01 4.47 5.80
C ILE A 56 0.38 3.20 6.55
N LYS A 57 1.48 2.57 6.11
CA LYS A 57 2.13 1.47 6.80
C LYS A 57 3.21 2.01 7.73
N ILE A 58 3.07 1.82 9.05
CA ILE A 58 4.19 2.02 9.99
C ILE A 58 5.14 0.84 9.83
N GLY A 59 6.25 1.07 9.11
CA GLY A 59 7.04 0.01 8.49
C GLY A 59 7.54 -1.07 9.45
N PHE A 60 7.52 -2.33 8.96
CA PHE A 60 8.15 -3.50 9.60
C PHE A 60 7.67 -3.69 11.06
N GLY A 61 8.59 -3.78 12.02
CA GLY A 61 8.37 -3.78 13.47
C GLY A 61 8.72 -2.45 14.13
N THR A 62 8.55 -1.30 13.46
CA THR A 62 8.99 0.00 14.02
C THR A 62 8.02 0.62 15.02
N SER A 63 6.73 0.25 15.01
CA SER A 63 5.70 0.77 15.93
C SER A 63 6.15 0.88 17.40
N PRO A 64 6.72 -0.16 18.05
CA PRO A 64 7.15 -0.08 19.45
C PRO A 64 8.36 0.83 19.69
N LEU A 65 9.06 1.29 18.65
CA LEU A 65 10.22 2.17 18.75
C LEU A 65 9.84 3.66 18.87
N TYR A 66 8.61 4.00 18.52
CA TYR A 66 8.12 5.37 18.66
C TYR A 66 7.80 5.67 20.13
N PRO A 67 8.06 6.90 20.61
CA PRO A 67 7.43 7.36 21.84
C PRO A 67 5.91 7.25 21.71
N LEU A 68 5.26 6.58 22.66
CA LEU A 68 3.85 6.21 22.58
C LEU A 68 2.92 7.38 22.23
N GLN A 69 3.17 8.56 22.80
CA GLN A 69 2.38 9.75 22.56
C GLN A 69 2.53 10.28 21.12
N ILE A 70 3.69 10.11 20.50
CA ILE A 70 3.92 10.47 19.10
C ILE A 70 3.16 9.52 18.19
N LEU A 71 3.29 8.20 18.42
CA LEU A 71 2.60 7.21 17.60
C LEU A 71 1.08 7.40 17.65
N ARG A 72 0.51 7.53 18.87
CA ARG A 72 -0.91 7.80 19.05
C ARG A 72 -1.38 9.05 18.31
N LYS A 73 -0.63 10.15 18.39
CA LYS A 73 -0.99 11.38 17.70
C LYS A 73 -0.93 11.23 16.17
N LYS A 74 0.06 10.48 15.63
CA LYS A 74 0.10 10.18 14.18
C LYS A 74 -1.14 9.38 13.74
N ILE A 75 -1.56 8.41 14.54
CA ILE A 75 -2.76 7.61 14.28
C ILE A 75 -4.02 8.49 14.30
N GLU A 76 -4.19 9.31 15.34
CA GLU A 76 -5.30 10.26 15.46
C GLU A 76 -5.37 11.21 14.25
N MET A 77 -4.21 11.72 13.79
CA MET A 77 -4.13 12.58 12.61
C MET A 77 -4.50 11.83 11.32
N ALA A 78 -3.92 10.65 11.07
CA ALA A 78 -4.24 9.87 9.88
C ALA A 78 -5.75 9.56 9.80
N HIS A 79 -6.35 9.15 10.92
CA HIS A 79 -7.78 8.92 11.03
C HIS A 79 -8.61 10.18 10.72
N ALA A 80 -8.21 11.35 11.24
CA ALA A 80 -8.90 12.62 10.96
C ALA A 80 -8.88 13.02 9.47
N TYR A 81 -7.88 12.58 8.71
CA TYR A 81 -7.78 12.78 7.26
C TYR A 81 -8.40 11.63 6.43
N GLY A 82 -9.08 10.67 7.08
CA GLY A 82 -9.64 9.50 6.40
C GLY A 82 -8.58 8.65 5.70
N VAL A 83 -7.42 8.49 6.33
CA VAL A 83 -6.30 7.66 5.87
C VAL A 83 -6.23 6.42 6.76
N CYS A 84 -6.29 5.24 6.14
CA CYS A 84 -6.10 3.98 6.87
C CYS A 84 -4.65 3.92 7.36
N ILE A 85 -4.43 3.60 8.64
CA ILE A 85 -3.10 3.49 9.22
C ILE A 85 -2.98 2.17 9.96
N TYR A 86 -1.87 1.46 9.72
CA TYR A 86 -1.67 0.12 10.25
C TYR A 86 -0.18 -0.18 10.51
N PRO A 87 0.15 -1.07 11.47
CA PRO A 87 1.50 -1.55 11.66
C PRO A 87 1.90 -2.53 10.55
N GLY A 88 3.18 -2.55 10.17
CA GLY A 88 3.69 -3.54 9.22
C GLY A 88 3.53 -4.98 9.71
N GLY A 89 3.30 -5.91 8.77
CA GLY A 89 3.00 -7.31 9.03
C GLY A 89 4.13 -8.04 9.74
N THR A 90 5.38 -7.63 9.51
CA THR A 90 6.54 -8.12 10.27
C THR A 90 6.36 -7.93 11.78
N PHE A 91 5.66 -6.89 12.24
CA PHE A 91 5.41 -6.73 13.67
C PHE A 91 4.44 -7.78 14.23
N LEU A 92 3.41 -8.13 13.46
CA LEU A 92 2.51 -9.23 13.81
C LEU A 92 3.27 -10.56 13.78
N GLU A 93 4.16 -10.78 12.81
CA GLU A 93 5.03 -11.96 12.78
C GLU A 93 5.91 -12.08 14.04
N VAL A 94 6.45 -10.97 14.53
CA VAL A 94 7.17 -10.92 15.82
C VAL A 94 6.23 -11.35 16.96
N ALA A 95 5.01 -10.83 17.02
CA ALA A 95 4.04 -11.20 18.05
C ALA A 95 3.69 -12.70 18.00
N ILE A 96 3.57 -13.29 16.81
CA ILE A 96 3.33 -14.73 16.63
C ILE A 96 4.51 -15.55 17.17
N VAL A 97 5.75 -15.19 16.82
CA VAL A 97 6.95 -15.89 17.28
C VAL A 97 7.11 -15.82 18.81
N GLN A 98 6.73 -14.70 19.43
CA GLN A 98 6.78 -14.53 20.88
C GLN A 98 5.57 -15.14 21.60
N GLY A 99 4.53 -15.59 20.90
CA GLY A 99 3.28 -16.05 21.52
C GLY A 99 2.41 -14.93 22.11
N GLU A 100 2.61 -13.69 21.64
CA GLU A 100 2.04 -12.46 22.18
C GLU A 100 1.02 -11.79 21.22
N VAL A 101 0.37 -12.58 20.36
CA VAL A 101 -0.64 -12.10 19.41
C VAL A 101 -1.77 -11.33 20.11
N SER A 102 -2.25 -11.82 21.26
CA SER A 102 -3.30 -11.13 22.00
C SER A 102 -2.87 -9.76 22.50
N SER A 103 -1.65 -9.65 23.04
CA SER A 103 -1.06 -8.38 23.49
C SER A 103 -0.85 -7.40 22.32
N PHE A 104 -0.48 -7.90 21.14
CA PHE A 104 -0.40 -7.11 19.91
C PHE A 104 -1.76 -6.51 19.54
N PHE A 105 -2.82 -7.33 19.46
CA PHE A 105 -4.16 -6.86 19.13
C PHE A 105 -4.68 -5.83 20.13
N GLU A 106 -4.53 -6.10 21.43
CA GLU A 106 -4.91 -5.15 22.49
C GLU A 106 -4.22 -3.79 22.29
N MET A 107 -2.91 -3.81 21.99
CA MET A 107 -2.16 -2.57 21.82
C MET A 107 -2.57 -1.79 20.58
N ILE A 108 -2.77 -2.45 19.42
CA ILE A 108 -3.11 -1.73 18.19
C ILE A 108 -4.52 -1.12 18.27
N LEU A 109 -5.46 -1.82 18.92
CA LEU A 109 -6.82 -1.36 19.14
C LEU A 109 -6.85 -0.19 20.13
N ASN A 110 -6.13 -0.30 21.25
CA ASN A 110 -6.02 0.79 22.23
C ASN A 110 -5.35 2.05 21.67
N LEU A 111 -4.43 1.89 20.73
CA LEU A 111 -3.80 2.99 20.01
C LEU A 111 -4.70 3.63 18.94
N GLY A 112 -5.75 2.92 18.52
CA GLY A 112 -6.70 3.37 17.50
C GLY A 112 -6.22 3.17 16.06
N PHE A 113 -5.33 2.20 15.80
CA PHE A 113 -5.03 1.81 14.42
C PHE A 113 -6.33 1.40 13.70
N THR A 114 -6.43 1.71 12.42
CA THR A 114 -7.64 1.47 11.61
C THR A 114 -7.49 0.32 10.63
N GLY A 115 -6.27 -0.20 10.45
CA GLY A 115 -6.02 -1.39 9.67
C GLY A 115 -5.03 -2.34 10.31
N LEU A 116 -4.86 -3.49 9.67
CA LEU A 116 -3.97 -4.57 10.03
C LEU A 116 -3.30 -5.13 8.78
N GLU A 117 -1.97 -5.33 8.82
CA GLU A 117 -1.26 -6.11 7.81
C GLU A 117 -0.96 -7.52 8.35
N ILE A 118 -1.27 -8.54 7.55
CA ILE A 118 -0.95 -9.95 7.85
C ILE A 118 0.01 -10.46 6.77
N SER A 119 1.20 -10.86 7.19
CA SER A 119 2.26 -11.40 6.35
C SER A 119 2.90 -12.61 7.01
N ASP A 120 3.58 -13.42 6.21
CA ASP A 120 4.39 -14.57 6.63
C ASP A 120 5.74 -14.58 5.90
N GLY A 121 6.25 -13.39 5.55
CA GLY A 121 7.50 -13.23 4.80
C GLY A 121 8.75 -13.58 5.60
N SER A 122 8.70 -13.56 6.94
CA SER A 122 9.84 -13.87 7.83
C SER A 122 9.65 -15.17 8.63
N ILE A 123 8.40 -15.61 8.84
CA ILE A 123 8.06 -16.81 9.62
C ILE A 123 7.37 -17.87 8.77
N GLU A 124 7.22 -19.09 9.26
CA GLU A 124 6.31 -20.05 8.64
C GLU A 124 4.99 -19.98 9.39
N MET A 125 3.94 -19.54 8.70
CA MET A 125 2.61 -19.42 9.28
C MET A 125 1.72 -20.52 8.70
N LYS A 126 1.04 -21.26 9.57
CA LYS A 126 0.04 -22.22 9.11
C LYS A 126 -1.16 -21.49 8.53
N ARG A 127 -1.77 -22.04 7.48
CA ARG A 127 -2.95 -21.46 6.82
C ARG A 127 -4.09 -21.21 7.80
N GLU A 128 -4.34 -22.13 8.73
CA GLU A 128 -5.40 -21.99 9.73
C GLU A 128 -5.19 -20.75 10.60
N LEU A 129 -3.96 -20.51 11.06
CA LEU A 129 -3.63 -19.33 11.85
C LEU A 129 -3.78 -18.05 11.02
N ARG A 130 -3.37 -18.04 9.74
CA ARG A 130 -3.54 -16.88 8.86
C ARG A 130 -5.01 -16.50 8.73
N ASN A 131 -5.87 -17.49 8.49
CA ASN A 131 -7.30 -17.29 8.36
C ASN A 131 -7.92 -16.75 9.66
N GLU A 132 -7.57 -17.35 10.81
CA GLU A 132 -8.01 -16.88 12.13
C GLU A 132 -7.60 -15.42 12.39
N LEU A 133 -6.40 -15.01 11.95
CA LEU A 133 -5.91 -13.63 12.10
C LEU A 133 -6.67 -12.65 11.19
N ILE A 134 -7.01 -13.05 9.97
CA ILE A 134 -7.83 -12.25 9.05
C ILE A 134 -9.21 -12.02 9.66
N GLU A 135 -9.90 -13.09 10.05
CA GLU A 135 -11.24 -13.01 10.67
C GLU A 135 -11.21 -12.18 11.95
N ARG A 136 -10.22 -12.39 12.81
CA ARG A 136 -10.05 -11.60 14.03
C ARG A 136 -9.87 -10.11 13.72
N GLY A 137 -9.07 -9.75 12.71
CA GLY A 137 -8.90 -8.35 12.30
C GLY A 137 -10.22 -7.72 11.89
N LEU A 138 -11.02 -8.44 11.11
CA LEU A 138 -12.34 -7.99 10.66
C LEU A 138 -13.35 -7.87 11.81
N ASP A 139 -13.38 -8.83 12.73
CA ASP A 139 -14.26 -8.84 13.91
C ASP A 139 -13.98 -7.65 14.84
N GLU A 140 -12.72 -7.21 14.93
CA GLU A 140 -12.30 -6.02 15.68
C GLU A 140 -12.52 -4.71 14.90
N GLY A 141 -13.05 -4.78 13.68
CA GLY A 141 -13.41 -3.63 12.85
C GLY A 141 -12.23 -2.97 12.12
N LEU A 142 -11.13 -3.70 11.89
CA LEU A 142 -9.96 -3.21 11.16
C LEU A 142 -10.09 -3.48 9.66
N ASP A 143 -9.55 -2.57 8.83
CA ASP A 143 -9.26 -2.87 7.44
C ASP A 143 -8.11 -3.89 7.36
N VAL A 144 -8.37 -5.09 6.85
CA VAL A 144 -7.34 -6.13 6.74
C VAL A 144 -6.70 -6.12 5.36
N ILE A 145 -5.37 -5.93 5.34
CA ILE A 145 -4.51 -6.07 4.17
C ILE A 145 -3.63 -7.29 4.42
N THR A 146 -3.47 -8.14 3.42
CA THR A 146 -2.51 -9.24 3.51
C THR A 146 -1.33 -8.99 2.57
N GLU A 147 -0.25 -9.73 2.78
CA GLU A 147 0.93 -9.67 1.91
C GLU A 147 1.32 -11.08 1.49
N TYR A 148 1.70 -11.20 0.22
CA TYR A 148 2.37 -12.36 -0.33
C TYR A 148 3.80 -11.96 -0.72
N GLY A 149 4.76 -12.68 -0.17
CA GLY A 149 6.19 -12.44 -0.41
C GLY A 149 7.04 -13.58 0.14
N LYS A 150 7.97 -14.10 -0.68
CA LYS A 150 8.82 -15.24 -0.30
C LYS A 150 10.19 -14.82 0.22
N LYS A 151 10.69 -15.63 1.15
CA LYS A 151 11.98 -15.46 1.86
C LYS A 151 13.20 -15.45 0.92
N GLY A 152 13.90 -14.31 0.91
CA GLY A 152 15.30 -14.21 0.50
C GLY A 152 15.57 -13.33 -0.72
N TRP A 153 16.80 -12.81 -0.81
CA TRP A 153 17.26 -12.13 -2.04
C TRP A 153 17.27 -13.14 -3.20
N GLY A 154 16.63 -12.79 -4.30
CA GLY A 154 16.47 -13.67 -5.47
C GLY A 154 15.30 -14.64 -5.40
N SER A 155 14.34 -14.46 -4.47
CA SER A 155 13.10 -15.24 -4.47
C SER A 155 12.25 -14.91 -5.70
N SER A 156 11.73 -15.95 -6.36
CA SER A 156 10.73 -15.86 -7.42
C SER A 156 9.32 -16.00 -6.85
N ILE A 157 8.34 -15.48 -7.59
CA ILE A 157 6.92 -15.73 -7.30
C ILE A 157 6.58 -17.16 -7.72
N GLU A 158 6.05 -17.95 -6.78
CA GLU A 158 5.45 -19.24 -7.11
C GLU A 158 3.96 -19.01 -7.40
N ILE A 159 3.59 -19.07 -8.67
CA ILE A 159 2.29 -18.61 -9.17
C ILE A 159 1.13 -19.39 -8.54
N GLU A 160 1.23 -20.70 -8.39
CA GLU A 160 0.18 -21.52 -7.78
C GLU A 160 -0.08 -21.13 -6.32
N GLU A 161 0.98 -20.89 -5.55
CA GLU A 161 0.90 -20.49 -4.15
C GLU A 161 0.38 -19.05 -4.00
N LEU A 162 0.77 -18.16 -4.90
CA LEU A 162 0.23 -16.81 -4.97
C LEU A 162 -1.28 -16.83 -5.24
N ILE A 163 -1.74 -17.60 -6.23
CA ILE A 163 -3.16 -17.74 -6.54
C ILE A 163 -3.91 -18.25 -5.32
N GLU A 164 -3.43 -19.34 -4.72
CA GLU A 164 -4.07 -19.93 -3.55
C GLU A 164 -4.15 -18.93 -2.40
N THR A 165 -3.06 -18.19 -2.15
CA THR A 165 -3.01 -17.17 -1.09
C THR A 165 -3.97 -16.03 -1.37
N VAL A 166 -3.95 -15.45 -2.57
CA VAL A 166 -4.83 -14.34 -2.92
C VAL A 166 -6.30 -14.75 -2.83
N MET A 167 -6.65 -15.91 -3.38
CA MET A 167 -8.03 -16.39 -3.39
C MET A 167 -8.55 -16.67 -1.98
N LEU A 168 -7.75 -17.36 -1.15
CA LEU A 168 -8.16 -17.67 0.22
C LEU A 168 -8.18 -16.41 1.10
N ASP A 169 -7.17 -15.55 1.03
CA ASP A 169 -7.14 -14.33 1.85
C ASP A 169 -8.36 -13.44 1.56
N VAL A 170 -8.74 -13.30 0.28
CA VAL A 170 -9.94 -12.56 -0.13
C VAL A 170 -11.22 -13.27 0.27
N GLU A 171 -11.29 -14.60 0.18
CA GLU A 171 -12.43 -15.39 0.66
C GLU A 171 -12.70 -15.16 2.16
N TYR A 172 -11.63 -15.05 2.96
CA TYR A 172 -11.72 -14.73 4.39
C TYR A 172 -11.89 -13.23 4.67
N GLY A 173 -11.92 -12.38 3.64
CA GLY A 173 -12.31 -10.97 3.74
C GLY A 173 -11.18 -9.95 3.74
N ALA A 174 -9.95 -10.34 3.41
CA ALA A 174 -8.89 -9.38 3.15
C ALA A 174 -9.31 -8.41 2.03
N GLN A 175 -9.11 -7.11 2.24
CA GLN A 175 -9.50 -6.08 1.28
C GLN A 175 -8.54 -5.98 0.10
N LEU A 176 -7.25 -6.16 0.38
CA LEU A 176 -6.18 -6.10 -0.59
C LEU A 176 -5.13 -7.15 -0.25
N VAL A 177 -4.49 -7.70 -1.28
CA VAL A 177 -3.34 -8.59 -1.18
C VAL A 177 -2.14 -7.91 -1.81
N THR A 178 -1.11 -7.70 -1.01
CA THR A 178 0.11 -7.00 -1.40
C THR A 178 1.06 -7.96 -2.10
N ILE A 179 1.55 -7.57 -3.28
CA ILE A 179 2.66 -8.24 -3.95
C ILE A 179 3.96 -7.58 -3.47
N GLU A 180 4.70 -8.28 -2.60
CA GLU A 180 5.88 -7.74 -1.91
C GLU A 180 7.01 -7.39 -2.90
N ALA A 181 7.57 -6.20 -2.73
CA ALA A 181 8.81 -5.74 -3.36
C ALA A 181 9.84 -5.23 -2.35
N ARG A 182 9.51 -5.29 -1.05
CA ARG A 182 10.28 -4.70 0.06
C ARG A 182 10.45 -3.21 -0.12
N GLU A 183 11.20 -2.60 0.80
CA GLU A 183 11.56 -1.19 0.69
C GLU A 183 12.55 -0.91 -0.45
N SER A 184 13.43 -1.87 -0.76
CA SER A 184 14.46 -1.67 -1.79
C SER A 184 13.89 -1.72 -3.21
N GLY A 185 12.83 -2.50 -3.43
CA GLY A 185 12.34 -2.82 -4.76
C GLY A 185 13.33 -3.63 -5.60
N MET A 186 14.35 -4.26 -5.00
CA MET A 186 15.43 -4.93 -5.74
C MET A 186 15.61 -6.38 -5.30
N GLY A 187 15.61 -7.29 -6.27
CA GLY A 187 15.91 -8.71 -6.11
C GLY A 187 14.83 -9.48 -5.35
N VAL A 188 13.56 -9.12 -5.53
CA VAL A 188 12.42 -9.70 -4.82
C VAL A 188 11.14 -9.54 -5.63
N GLY A 189 10.24 -10.54 -5.53
CA GLY A 189 8.93 -10.49 -6.16
C GLY A 189 9.06 -10.30 -7.68
N ILE A 190 8.32 -9.35 -8.25
CA ILE A 190 8.36 -9.04 -9.68
C ILE A 190 9.58 -8.21 -10.13
N PHE A 191 10.55 -7.92 -9.25
CA PHE A 191 11.71 -7.09 -9.60
C PHE A 191 13.04 -7.86 -9.53
N ASP A 192 13.92 -7.61 -10.51
CA ASP A 192 15.27 -8.17 -10.54
C ASP A 192 16.23 -7.45 -9.57
N GLU A 193 17.49 -7.89 -9.50
CA GLU A 193 18.52 -7.34 -8.63
C GLU A 193 18.84 -5.85 -8.86
N HIS A 194 18.40 -5.28 -9.99
CA HIS A 194 18.55 -3.87 -10.34
C HIS A 194 17.25 -3.07 -10.16
N GLY A 195 16.17 -3.73 -9.72
CA GLY A 195 14.85 -3.14 -9.54
C GLY A 195 14.05 -2.99 -10.83
N THR A 196 14.48 -3.65 -11.92
CA THR A 196 13.75 -3.72 -13.19
C THR A 196 12.64 -4.74 -13.07
N CYS A 197 11.47 -4.42 -13.64
CA CYS A 197 10.33 -5.34 -13.65
C CYS A 197 10.63 -6.57 -14.51
N LYS A 198 10.36 -7.75 -13.96
CA LYS A 198 10.39 -9.04 -14.65
C LYS A 198 9.03 -9.22 -15.34
N ASP A 199 8.90 -8.69 -16.55
CA ASP A 199 7.62 -8.66 -17.27
C ASP A 199 7.00 -10.04 -17.49
N GLU A 200 7.80 -11.10 -17.60
CA GLU A 200 7.29 -12.47 -17.68
C GLU A 200 6.56 -12.87 -16.39
N GLU A 201 7.14 -12.61 -15.22
CA GLU A 201 6.52 -12.89 -13.93
C GLU A 201 5.29 -12.00 -13.68
N LEU A 202 5.39 -10.71 -14.02
CA LEU A 202 4.24 -9.81 -13.96
C LEU A 202 3.08 -10.37 -14.80
N ASN A 203 3.33 -10.74 -16.06
CA ASN A 203 2.30 -11.29 -16.94
C ASN A 203 1.72 -12.62 -16.43
N GLN A 204 2.53 -13.46 -15.77
CA GLN A 204 2.04 -14.67 -15.13
C GLN A 204 1.05 -14.34 -14.01
N VAL A 205 1.37 -13.38 -13.14
CA VAL A 205 0.45 -12.92 -12.08
C VAL A 205 -0.85 -12.37 -12.67
N LEU A 206 -0.76 -11.51 -13.69
CA LEU A 206 -1.94 -10.92 -14.34
C LEU A 206 -2.83 -11.96 -15.03
N SER A 207 -2.24 -13.03 -15.57
CA SER A 207 -2.98 -14.12 -16.21
C SER A 207 -3.66 -15.02 -15.18
N ALA A 208 -3.07 -15.10 -13.99
CA ALA A 208 -3.49 -15.95 -12.88
C ALA A 208 -4.61 -15.34 -12.03
N ILE A 209 -4.61 -14.02 -11.85
CA ILE A 209 -5.51 -13.31 -10.94
C ILE A 209 -6.49 -12.44 -11.75
N PRO A 210 -7.77 -12.85 -11.90
CA PRO A 210 -8.72 -12.15 -12.76
C PRO A 210 -9.13 -10.76 -12.25
N ALA A 211 -9.20 -10.59 -10.92
CA ALA A 211 -9.61 -9.35 -10.27
C ALA A 211 -8.37 -8.59 -9.80
N GLN A 212 -7.78 -7.78 -10.69
CA GLN A 212 -6.53 -7.06 -10.41
C GLN A 212 -6.71 -5.90 -9.41
N ASP A 213 -7.94 -5.47 -9.17
CA ASP A 213 -8.33 -4.44 -8.22
C ASP A 213 -8.19 -4.87 -6.75
N ILE A 214 -7.96 -6.17 -6.48
CA ILE A 214 -7.63 -6.66 -5.14
C ILE A 214 -6.12 -6.61 -4.86
N LEU A 215 -5.28 -6.31 -5.86
CA LEU A 215 -3.83 -6.37 -5.72
C LEU A 215 -3.22 -5.00 -5.40
N LEU A 216 -2.38 -4.96 -4.36
CA LEU A 216 -1.53 -3.82 -4.01
C LEU A 216 -0.08 -4.11 -4.43
N TRP A 217 0.44 -3.37 -5.40
CA TRP A 217 1.80 -3.59 -5.90
C TRP A 217 2.79 -2.70 -5.17
N GLU A 218 3.74 -3.27 -4.43
CA GLU A 218 4.82 -2.46 -3.86
C GLU A 218 5.74 -1.94 -4.99
N ALA A 219 5.97 -0.63 -5.03
CA ALA A 219 6.78 0.02 -6.06
C ALA A 219 7.52 1.24 -5.48
N PRO A 220 8.51 1.03 -4.61
CA PRO A 220 9.21 2.11 -3.91
C PRO A 220 9.98 3.03 -4.87
N LEU A 221 10.45 2.53 -6.02
CA LEU A 221 11.25 3.32 -6.97
C LEU A 221 10.39 3.94 -8.07
N LYS A 222 10.72 5.18 -8.47
CA LYS A 222 10.06 5.89 -9.56
C LYS A 222 9.99 5.08 -10.86
N SER A 223 11.07 4.39 -11.23
CA SER A 223 11.11 3.55 -12.44
C SER A 223 10.06 2.44 -12.41
N GLN A 224 9.83 1.84 -11.25
CA GLN A 224 8.84 0.79 -11.03
C GLN A 224 7.42 1.35 -11.13
N GLN A 225 7.18 2.49 -10.48
CA GLN A 225 5.90 3.20 -10.55
C GLN A 225 5.56 3.53 -12.01
N VAL A 226 6.49 4.12 -12.77
CA VAL A 226 6.29 4.43 -14.20
C VAL A 226 5.94 3.17 -14.99
N HIS A 227 6.74 2.11 -14.84
CA HIS A 227 6.58 0.88 -15.59
C HIS A 227 5.22 0.23 -15.32
N LEU A 228 4.87 0.02 -14.05
CA LEU A 228 3.59 -0.59 -13.67
C LEU A 228 2.41 0.25 -14.12
N LEU A 229 2.47 1.59 -14.00
CA LEU A 229 1.40 2.46 -14.49
C LEU A 229 1.24 2.38 -16.01
N GLN A 230 2.33 2.23 -16.77
CA GLN A 230 2.27 2.10 -18.22
C GLN A 230 1.70 0.75 -18.66
N VAL A 231 2.03 -0.34 -17.96
CA VAL A 231 1.59 -1.70 -18.29
C VAL A 231 0.15 -1.95 -17.83
N LEU A 232 -0.17 -1.56 -16.59
CA LEU A 232 -1.44 -1.91 -15.92
C LEU A 232 -2.46 -0.76 -15.92
N GLY A 233 -2.00 0.46 -16.20
CA GLY A 233 -2.82 1.67 -16.21
C GLY A 233 -2.74 2.48 -14.90
N PRO A 234 -3.27 3.72 -14.92
CA PRO A 234 -3.12 4.67 -13.82
C PRO A 234 -3.95 4.36 -12.57
N ASP A 235 -4.82 3.35 -12.63
CA ASP A 235 -5.82 3.03 -11.61
C ASP A 235 -5.41 1.83 -10.72
N ILE A 236 -4.18 1.30 -10.88
CA ILE A 236 -3.65 0.26 -9.99
C ILE A 236 -3.34 0.77 -8.58
N HIS A 237 -3.43 -0.11 -7.59
CA HIS A 237 -2.98 0.20 -6.24
C HIS A 237 -1.45 0.09 -6.15
N LEU A 238 -0.80 1.12 -5.60
CA LEU A 238 0.65 1.10 -5.38
C LEU A 238 0.99 1.30 -3.90
N GLY A 239 1.92 0.50 -3.40
CA GLY A 239 2.40 0.50 -2.02
C GLY A 239 3.90 0.77 -1.89
N ASN A 240 4.35 0.91 -0.65
CA ASN A 240 5.71 1.33 -0.30
C ASN A 240 6.15 2.64 -0.96
N ILE A 241 5.20 3.54 -1.22
CA ILE A 241 5.52 4.87 -1.73
C ILE A 241 6.19 5.67 -0.61
N PHE A 242 7.34 6.28 -0.90
CA PHE A 242 7.98 7.13 0.09
C PHE A 242 7.18 8.41 0.34
N PRO A 243 7.19 8.97 1.56
CA PRO A 243 6.38 10.15 1.91
C PRO A 243 6.57 11.33 0.95
N GLN A 244 7.80 11.58 0.49
CA GLN A 244 8.12 12.65 -0.45
C GLN A 244 7.65 12.41 -1.90
N GLU A 245 7.22 11.19 -2.25
CA GLU A 245 6.85 10.82 -3.62
C GLU A 245 5.34 10.85 -3.89
N ILE A 246 4.48 11.18 -2.91
CA ILE A 246 3.01 11.12 -3.08
C ILE A 246 2.54 12.01 -4.24
N ILE A 247 2.97 13.28 -4.28
CA ILE A 247 2.61 14.21 -5.37
C ILE A 247 3.28 13.82 -6.70
N SER A 248 4.52 13.31 -6.64
CA SER A 248 5.26 12.80 -7.80
C SER A 248 4.52 11.63 -8.46
N LEU A 249 3.99 10.71 -7.66
CA LEU A 249 3.16 9.59 -8.11
C LEU A 249 1.81 10.06 -8.64
N GLU A 250 1.14 10.98 -7.96
CA GLU A 250 -0.15 11.51 -8.46
C GLU A 250 0.04 12.19 -9.83
N ALA A 251 1.13 12.92 -10.03
CA ALA A 251 1.47 13.50 -11.33
C ALA A 251 1.68 12.43 -12.41
N LEU A 252 2.28 11.29 -12.06
CA LEU A 252 2.39 10.13 -12.97
C LEU A 252 1.00 9.59 -13.34
N ARG A 253 0.12 9.35 -12.36
CA ARG A 253 -1.24 8.81 -12.60
C ARG A 253 -2.09 9.70 -13.52
N ARG A 254 -1.91 11.02 -13.42
CA ARG A 254 -2.68 12.01 -14.19
C ARG A 254 -2.09 12.36 -15.55
N GLY A 255 -0.90 11.87 -15.88
CA GLY A 255 -0.19 12.25 -17.11
C GLY A 255 0.37 13.68 -17.07
N LEU A 256 0.70 14.17 -15.87
CA LEU A 256 1.31 15.49 -15.63
C LEU A 256 2.85 15.44 -15.61
N ARG A 257 3.42 14.25 -15.85
CA ARG A 257 4.87 14.04 -15.93
C ARG A 257 5.21 13.46 -17.30
N SER A 258 6.40 13.79 -17.82
CA SER A 258 6.83 13.37 -19.16
C SER A 258 6.73 11.85 -19.37
N ASP A 259 7.00 11.06 -18.34
CA ASP A 259 6.97 9.60 -18.37
C ASP A 259 5.58 9.04 -18.72
N THR A 260 4.50 9.76 -18.40
CA THR A 260 3.11 9.31 -18.57
C THR A 260 2.25 10.33 -19.32
N LEU A 261 2.85 11.31 -20.01
CA LEU A 261 2.13 12.33 -20.77
C LEU A 261 1.17 11.72 -21.81
N SER A 262 1.49 10.53 -22.32
CA SER A 262 0.64 9.75 -23.23
C SER A 262 -0.75 9.45 -22.65
N PHE A 263 -0.92 9.39 -21.33
CA PHE A 263 -2.22 9.18 -20.69
C PHE A 263 -3.22 10.32 -20.98
N ALA A 264 -2.72 11.52 -21.30
CA ALA A 264 -3.57 12.64 -21.70
C ALA A 264 -4.34 12.39 -23.01
N ASN A 265 -3.80 11.52 -23.88
CA ASN A 265 -4.35 11.26 -25.22
C ASN A 265 -5.22 9.99 -25.29
N ALA A 266 -5.36 9.24 -24.19
CA ALA A 266 -6.09 7.97 -24.16
C ALA A 266 -7.63 8.10 -24.23
N ARG A 267 -8.15 9.27 -24.63
CA ARG A 267 -9.59 9.55 -24.79
C ARG A 267 -10.11 9.31 -26.22
N SER A 268 -9.38 8.57 -27.06
CA SER A 268 -9.83 8.17 -28.41
C SER A 268 -10.51 6.81 -28.42
#